data_AF-A0A9E6DM55-F1
#
_entry.id   AF-A0A9E6DM55-F1
#
_cell.length_a   1.000
_cell.length_b   1.000
_cell.length_c   1.000
_cell.angle_alpha   90.00
_cell.angle_beta   90.00
_cell.angle_gamma   90.00
#
_symmetry.space_group_name_H-M   'P 1'
#
loop_
_entity.id
_entity.type
_entity.pdbx_description
1 polymer ?
#
loop_
_entity_poly.entity_id
_entity_poly.type
_entity_poly.pdbx_seq_one_letter_code
_entity_poly.pdbx_strand_id
1 'polypeptide(L)'
;MFKDVVTYDTIFLSKSFNKLAKACELTDEQLIVAIDEMDDGIVDANLGGALFKKRIAVRGRGKSSGVRTILGFKQGDRAFFVYVFSKSNQSNISKSEKAAFIEQSKIYFSLDEKMLIKACNSGALREIVDFKESENE
;
A
#
# COMPACT_ATOMS: atom_id res chain seq x y z
N MET A 1 19.95 20.56 15.06
CA MET A 1 18.67 20.99 15.68
C MET A 1 17.79 21.41 14.52
N PHE A 2 16.99 20.54 13.89
CA PHE A 2 16.13 19.46 14.37
C PHE A 2 16.39 18.21 13.53
N LYS A 3 16.69 17.09 14.16
CA LYS A 3 16.68 15.79 13.49
C LYS A 3 15.40 15.09 13.97
N ASP A 4 14.66 14.58 12.99
CA ASP A 4 13.67 13.52 13.12
C ASP A 4 12.32 13.91 13.77
N VAL A 5 11.47 14.59 12.99
CA VAL A 5 10.04 14.24 13.05
C VAL A 5 9.93 12.94 12.26
N VAL A 6 9.90 11.81 12.95
CA VAL A 6 9.64 10.54 12.28
C VAL A 6 8.18 10.60 11.81
N THR A 7 7.97 10.93 10.55
CA THR A 7 6.67 10.80 9.89
C THR A 7 6.51 9.33 9.54
N TYR A 8 5.76 8.60 10.35
CA TYR A 8 5.35 7.25 10.00
C TYR A 8 4.12 7.34 9.10
N ASP A 9 4.23 6.80 7.89
CA ASP A 9 3.06 6.56 7.08
C ASP A 9 2.18 5.50 7.75
N THR A 10 0.90 5.82 7.96
CA THR A 10 -0.04 4.78 8.41
C THR A 10 -0.45 3.92 7.21
N ILE A 11 -0.12 2.63 7.25
CA ILE A 11 -0.35 1.71 6.14
C ILE A 11 -1.60 0.88 6.39
N PHE A 12 -2.56 0.97 5.48
CA PHE A 12 -3.79 0.19 5.51
C PHE A 12 -3.89 -0.76 4.32
N LEU A 13 -4.38 -1.97 4.58
CA LEU A 13 -4.70 -2.97 3.59
C LEU A 13 -6.21 -3.16 3.51
N SER A 14 -6.79 -3.07 2.31
CA SER A 14 -8.17 -3.50 2.13
C SER A 14 -8.31 -5.00 2.39
N LYS A 15 -9.49 -5.44 2.83
CA LYS A 15 -9.79 -6.87 3.03
C LYS A 15 -9.43 -7.73 1.81
N SER A 16 -9.79 -7.25 0.62
CA SER A 16 -9.52 -7.92 -0.66
C SER A 16 -8.02 -7.98 -0.94
N PHE A 17 -7.30 -6.87 -0.74
CA PHE A 17 -5.85 -6.83 -0.88
C PHE A 17 -5.18 -7.83 0.05
N ASN A 18 -5.50 -7.78 1.35
CA ASN A 18 -4.90 -8.65 2.36
C ASN A 18 -5.05 -10.14 2.02
N LYS A 19 -6.21 -10.54 1.48
CA LYS A 19 -6.44 -11.91 1.00
C LYS A 19 -5.53 -12.27 -0.18
N LEU A 20 -5.43 -11.39 -1.18
CA LEU A 20 -4.63 -11.63 -2.39
C LEU A 20 -3.12 -11.56 -2.11
N ALA A 21 -2.69 -10.66 -1.22
CA ALA A 21 -1.31 -10.49 -0.79
C ALA A 21 -0.76 -11.78 -0.16
N LYS A 22 -1.55 -12.44 0.69
CA LYS A 22 -1.20 -13.76 1.26
C LYS A 22 -0.98 -14.83 0.20
N ALA A 23 -1.83 -14.89 -0.83
CA ALA A 23 -1.66 -15.83 -1.95
C ALA A 23 -0.42 -15.51 -2.82
N CYS A 24 0.03 -14.26 -2.76
CA CYS A 24 1.25 -13.81 -3.41
C CYS A 24 2.49 -13.88 -2.51
N GLU A 25 2.37 -14.39 -1.28
CA GLU A 25 3.45 -14.46 -0.28
C GLU A 25 4.08 -13.09 0.00
N LEU A 26 3.27 -12.03 -0.07
CA LEU A 26 3.70 -10.67 0.23
C LEU A 26 3.61 -10.43 1.73
N THR A 27 4.73 -10.06 2.35
CA THR A 27 4.84 -9.81 3.78
C THR A 27 4.65 -8.32 4.10
N ASP A 28 4.39 -8.01 5.38
CA ASP A 28 4.22 -6.63 5.81
C ASP A 28 5.52 -5.83 5.69
N GLU A 29 6.67 -6.45 5.95
CA GLU A 29 7.99 -5.81 5.79
C GLU A 29 8.21 -5.36 4.34
N GLN A 30 7.74 -6.16 3.37
CA GLN A 30 7.83 -5.79 1.95
C GLN A 30 6.86 -4.66 1.58
N LEU A 31 5.73 -4.55 2.27
CA LEU A 31 4.79 -3.44 2.09
C LEU A 31 5.34 -2.15 2.69
N ILE A 32 5.93 -2.23 3.89
CA ILE A 32 6.61 -1.10 4.56
C ILE A 32 7.76 -0.59 3.67
N VAL A 33 8.66 -1.45 3.22
CA VAL A 33 9.76 -1.06 2.32
C VAL A 33 9.23 -0.42 1.04
N ALA A 34 8.12 -0.92 0.49
CA ALA A 34 7.54 -0.34 -0.71
C ALA A 34 6.98 1.07 -0.48
N ILE A 35 6.49 1.38 0.73
CA ILE A 35 6.04 2.72 1.12
C ILE A 35 7.24 3.65 1.36
N ASP A 36 8.26 3.19 2.10
CA ASP A 36 9.50 3.95 2.30
C ASP A 36 10.12 4.34 0.93
N GLU A 37 10.18 3.41 -0.02
CA GLU A 37 10.63 3.71 -1.38
C GLU A 37 9.74 4.74 -2.11
N MET A 38 8.43 4.72 -1.87
CA MET A 38 7.50 5.70 -2.47
C MET A 38 7.62 7.08 -1.83
N ASP A 39 7.92 7.16 -0.53
CA ASP A 39 8.29 8.40 0.15
C ASP A 39 9.58 8.99 -0.43
N ASP A 40 10.54 8.15 -0.85
CA ASP A 40 11.74 8.57 -1.59
C ASP A 40 11.46 8.92 -3.08
N GLY A 41 10.20 8.89 -3.50
CA GLY A 41 9.77 9.21 -4.87
C GLY A 41 9.95 8.06 -5.87
N ILE A 42 10.29 6.85 -5.43
CA ILE A 42 10.44 5.67 -6.28
C ILE A 42 9.06 5.07 -6.55
N VAL A 43 8.40 5.54 -7.61
CA VAL A 43 7.08 5.09 -8.06
C VAL A 43 7.14 4.46 -9.46
N ASP A 44 6.42 3.36 -9.70
CA ASP A 44 6.37 2.75 -11.04
C ASP A 44 5.41 3.49 -11.98
N ALA A 45 4.27 3.94 -11.48
CA ALA A 45 3.35 4.81 -12.22
C ALA A 45 2.38 5.55 -11.31
N ASN A 46 2.11 6.82 -11.63
CA ASN A 46 0.97 7.56 -11.11
C ASN A 46 -0.26 7.30 -11.99
N LEU A 47 -1.36 6.86 -11.38
CA LEU A 47 -2.61 6.55 -12.07
C LEU A 47 -3.65 7.68 -11.94
N GLY A 48 -3.36 8.73 -11.15
CA GLY A 48 -4.23 9.87 -10.88
C GLY A 48 -5.15 9.66 -9.67
N GLY A 49 -5.63 10.75 -9.07
CA GLY A 49 -6.54 10.70 -7.92
C GLY A 49 -5.90 10.09 -6.67
N ALA A 50 -4.62 10.38 -6.41
CA ALA A 50 -3.79 9.76 -5.37
C ALA A 50 -3.58 8.24 -5.51
N LEU A 51 -3.90 7.66 -6.67
CA LEU A 51 -3.70 6.24 -6.95
C LEU A 51 -2.37 6.01 -7.67
N PHE A 52 -1.61 5.03 -7.21
CA PHE A 52 -0.31 4.65 -7.75
C PHE A 52 -0.25 3.16 -8.05
N LYS A 53 0.69 2.82 -8.91
CA LYS A 53 1.13 1.45 -9.14
C LYS A 53 2.56 1.31 -8.60
N LYS A 54 2.79 0.27 -7.81
CA LYS A 54 4.11 -0.04 -7.24
C LYS A 54 4.44 -1.51 -7.47
N ARG A 55 5.70 -1.79 -7.75
CA ARG A 55 6.24 -3.13 -7.92
C ARG A 55 6.97 -3.52 -6.65
N ILE A 56 6.63 -4.70 -6.13
CA ILE A 56 7.23 -5.21 -4.90
C ILE A 56 7.87 -6.56 -5.20
N ALA A 57 9.15 -6.69 -4.84
CA ALA A 57 9.90 -7.92 -5.05
C ALA A 57 9.50 -8.96 -3.99
N VAL A 58 9.06 -10.14 -4.43
CA VAL A 58 8.74 -11.26 -3.53
C VAL A 58 9.95 -12.20 -3.43
N ARG A 59 10.58 -12.26 -2.26
CA ARG A 59 11.72 -13.15 -2.01
C ARG A 59 11.28 -14.63 -2.07
N GLY A 60 12.15 -15.52 -2.55
CA GLY A 60 11.91 -16.98 -2.54
C GLY A 60 11.26 -17.58 -3.79
N ARG A 61 10.63 -16.77 -4.64
CA ARG A 61 10.31 -17.15 -6.03
C ARG A 61 11.44 -16.63 -6.93
N GLY A 62 11.97 -17.43 -7.86
CA GLY A 62 13.15 -17.10 -8.69
C GLY A 62 13.07 -15.76 -9.44
N LYS A 63 14.13 -15.40 -10.20
CA LYS A 63 14.47 -14.11 -10.87
C LYS A 63 13.35 -13.20 -11.45
N SER A 64 12.09 -13.64 -11.53
CA SER A 64 10.95 -13.00 -12.21
C SER A 64 9.74 -12.64 -11.31
N SER A 65 9.79 -12.87 -10.00
CA SER A 65 8.61 -13.02 -9.13
C SER A 65 7.98 -11.76 -8.49
N GLY A 66 8.34 -10.54 -8.93
CA GLY A 66 7.74 -9.34 -8.36
C GLY A 66 6.24 -9.20 -8.66
N VAL A 67 5.46 -8.79 -7.66
CA VAL A 67 4.04 -8.47 -7.79
C VAL A 67 3.84 -7.00 -8.12
N ARG A 68 2.68 -6.65 -8.68
CA ARG A 68 2.25 -5.27 -8.84
C ARG A 68 1.12 -5.00 -7.88
N THR A 69 1.23 -3.91 -7.14
CA THR A 69 0.20 -3.39 -6.26
C THR A 69 -0.40 -2.13 -6.87
N ILE A 70 -1.67 -1.92 -6.58
CA ILE A 70 -2.38 -0.66 -6.73
C ILE A 70 -2.67 -0.16 -5.33
N LEU A 71 -2.33 1.10 -5.06
CA LEU A 71 -2.53 1.72 -3.75
C LEU A 71 -2.87 3.19 -3.87
N GLY A 72 -3.70 3.67 -2.95
CA GLY A 72 -3.82 5.10 -2.66
C GLY A 72 -2.62 5.51 -1.81
N PHE A 73 -1.99 6.65 -2.12
CA PHE A 73 -0.81 7.11 -1.40
C PHE A 73 -0.78 8.64 -1.30
N LYS A 74 -0.49 9.12 -0.10
CA LYS A 74 -0.12 10.51 0.18
C LYS A 74 1.12 10.47 1.06
N GLN A 75 2.23 10.98 0.51
CA GLN A 75 3.53 11.05 1.16
C GLN A 75 3.43 11.72 2.54
N GLY A 76 4.00 11.07 3.56
CA GLY A 76 4.00 11.56 4.95
C GLY A 76 2.63 11.63 5.63
N ASP A 77 1.65 10.86 5.15
CA ASP A 77 0.30 10.77 5.69
C ASP A 77 -0.13 9.30 5.78
N ARG A 78 -0.66 8.75 4.68
CA ARG A 78 -1.29 7.43 4.68
C ARG A 78 -1.16 6.72 3.34
N ALA A 79 -1.03 5.40 3.43
CA ALA A 79 -1.09 4.49 2.30
C ALA A 79 -2.26 3.51 2.43
N PHE A 80 -2.97 3.26 1.34
CA PHE A 80 -4.09 2.31 1.26
C PHE A 80 -3.87 1.33 0.11
N PHE A 81 -3.42 0.12 0.42
CA PHE A 81 -3.29 -0.95 -0.57
C PHE A 81 -4.67 -1.51 -0.96
N VAL A 82 -5.02 -1.40 -2.24
CA VAL A 82 -6.35 -1.77 -2.75
C VAL A 82 -6.34 -3.04 -3.59
N TYR A 83 -5.29 -3.29 -4.37
CA TYR A 83 -5.22 -4.48 -5.24
C TYR A 83 -3.79 -4.99 -5.46
N VAL A 84 -3.62 -6.29 -5.71
CA VAL A 84 -2.34 -6.93 -6.02
C VAL A 84 -2.51 -8.06 -7.02
N PHE A 85 -1.55 -8.19 -7.93
CA PHE A 85 -1.52 -9.26 -8.93
C PHE A 85 -0.08 -9.67 -9.30
N SER A 86 0.12 -10.98 -9.55
CA SER A 86 1.38 -11.55 -10.02
C SER A 86 1.55 -11.36 -11.53
N LYS A 87 2.80 -11.33 -12.01
CA LYS A 87 3.06 -11.13 -13.45
C LYS A 87 2.94 -12.44 -14.24
N SER A 88 1.70 -12.87 -14.50
CA SER A 88 1.26 -13.55 -15.73
C SER A 88 -0.27 -13.71 -15.71
N ASN A 89 -1.01 -12.72 -16.26
CA ASN A 89 -2.39 -12.78 -16.81
C ASN A 89 -3.24 -11.51 -16.63
N GLN A 90 -2.78 -10.47 -15.94
CA GLN A 90 -3.48 -9.17 -15.89
C GLN A 90 -2.50 -8.03 -16.07
N SER A 91 -2.15 -7.68 -17.31
CA SER A 91 -1.23 -6.58 -17.59
C SER A 91 -1.90 -5.20 -17.63
N ASN A 92 -3.24 -5.13 -17.71
CA ASN A 92 -3.97 -3.88 -17.79
C ASN A 92 -5.18 -3.91 -16.85
N ILE A 93 -5.14 -3.13 -15.77
CA ILE A 93 -6.38 -2.71 -15.11
C ILE A 93 -7.24 -2.02 -16.17
N SER A 94 -8.49 -2.44 -16.31
CA SER A 94 -9.43 -1.81 -17.23
C SER A 94 -9.74 -0.38 -16.81
N LYS A 95 -10.32 0.41 -17.71
CA LYS A 95 -10.75 1.78 -17.40
C LYS A 95 -11.76 1.82 -16.26
N SER A 96 -12.68 0.85 -16.22
CA SER A 96 -13.69 0.72 -15.16
C SER A 96 -13.05 0.33 -13.82
N GLU A 97 -12.14 -0.64 -13.80
CA GLU A 97 -11.41 -1.01 -12.57
C GLU A 97 -10.58 0.18 -12.05
N LYS A 98 -9.88 0.88 -12.94
CA LYS A 98 -9.13 2.09 -12.57
C LYS A 98 -10.05 3.13 -11.93
N ALA A 99 -11.21 3.40 -12.53
CA ALA A 99 -12.18 4.36 -11.98
C ALA A 99 -12.68 3.92 -10.59
N ALA A 100 -12.99 2.63 -10.42
CA ALA A 100 -13.41 2.07 -9.15
C ALA A 100 -12.33 2.20 -8.06
N PHE A 101 -11.06 1.95 -8.41
CA PHE A 101 -9.94 2.12 -7.46
C PHE A 101 -9.72 3.59 -7.09
N ILE A 102 -9.91 4.53 -8.02
CA ILE A 102 -9.84 5.97 -7.74
C ILE A 102 -10.94 6.35 -6.74
N GLU A 103 -12.20 5.94 -6.99
CA GLU A 103 -13.31 6.23 -6.07
C GLU A 103 -13.09 5.60 -4.69
N GLN A 104 -12.62 4.35 -4.65
CA GLN A 104 -12.27 3.68 -3.39
C GLN A 104 -11.17 4.43 -2.64
N SER A 105 -10.12 4.90 -3.34
CA SER A 105 -9.04 5.67 -2.72
C SER A 105 -9.53 7.00 -2.16
N LYS A 106 -10.39 7.72 -2.89
CA LYS A 106 -11.01 8.97 -2.39
C LYS A 106 -11.82 8.72 -1.12
N ILE A 107 -12.63 7.66 -1.09
CA ILE A 107 -13.41 7.28 0.10
C ILE A 107 -12.46 7.04 1.27
N TYR A 108 -11.41 6.25 1.11
CA TYR A 108 -10.45 5.98 2.18
C TYR A 108 -9.76 7.23 2.71
N PHE A 109 -9.35 8.14 1.83
CA PHE A 109 -8.74 9.42 2.24
C PHE A 109 -9.75 10.42 2.85
N SER A 110 -11.05 10.17 2.74
CA SER A 110 -12.09 10.97 3.43
C SER A 110 -12.45 10.43 4.82
N LEU A 111 -11.97 9.23 5.19
CA LEU A 111 -12.26 8.64 6.50
C LEU A 111 -11.46 9.37 7.60
N ASP A 112 -12.18 9.81 8.62
CA ASP A 112 -11.57 10.25 9.86
C ASP A 112 -11.03 9.06 10.68
N GLU A 113 -10.29 9.37 11.74
CA GLU A 113 -9.69 8.36 12.62
C GLU A 113 -10.74 7.40 13.23
N LYS A 114 -11.89 7.91 13.66
CA LYS A 114 -12.96 7.08 14.25
C LYS A 114 -13.53 6.11 13.22
N MET A 115 -13.68 6.56 11.97
CA MET A 115 -14.13 5.72 10.86
C MET A 115 -13.08 4.68 10.48
N LEU A 116 -11.79 5.04 10.48
CA LEU A 116 -10.69 4.10 10.24
C LEU A 116 -10.62 3.01 11.30
N ILE A 117 -10.74 3.37 12.58
CA ILE A 117 -10.80 2.40 13.69
C ILE A 117 -11.98 1.45 13.50
N LYS A 118 -13.17 1.97 13.15
CA LYS A 118 -14.35 1.13 12.85
C LYS A 118 -14.11 0.20 11.65
N ALA A 119 -13.46 0.69 10.60
CA ALA A 119 -13.12 -0.10 9.42
C ALA A 119 -12.12 -1.21 9.76
N CYS A 120 -11.17 -0.95 10.66
CA CYS A 120 -10.24 -1.96 11.16
C CYS A 120 -10.94 -3.00 12.04
N ASN A 121 -11.77 -2.56 12.99
CA ASN A 121 -12.52 -3.45 13.90
C ASN A 121 -13.52 -4.36 13.16
N SER A 122 -14.08 -3.90 12.04
CA SER A 122 -14.95 -4.70 11.17
C SER A 122 -14.18 -5.61 10.19
N GLY A 123 -12.86 -5.49 10.11
CA GLY A 123 -12.01 -6.22 9.17
C GLY A 123 -12.15 -5.76 7.72
N ALA A 124 -12.76 -4.59 7.47
CA ALA A 124 -12.81 -3.97 6.14
C ALA A 124 -11.43 -3.42 5.74
N LEU A 125 -10.70 -2.89 6.71
CA LEU A 125 -9.29 -2.52 6.62
C LEU A 125 -8.48 -3.33 7.63
N ARG A 126 -7.18 -3.46 7.36
CA ARG A 126 -6.18 -3.93 8.31
C ARG A 126 -5.06 -2.90 8.33
N GLU A 127 -4.71 -2.42 9.50
CA GLU A 127 -3.55 -1.54 9.70
C GLU A 127 -2.27 -2.37 9.86
N ILE A 128 -1.16 -1.88 9.31
CA ILE A 128 0.20 -2.32 9.63
C ILE A 128 0.79 -1.22 10.51
N VAL A 129 1.23 -1.60 11.70
CA VAL A 129 1.95 -0.71 12.61
C VAL A 129 3.43 -1.01 12.44
N ASP A 130 4.19 -0.04 11.93
CA ASP A 130 5.64 -0.12 11.90
C ASP A 130 6.21 0.49 13.18
N PHE A 131 6.68 -0.36 14.08
CA PHE A 131 7.43 0.09 15.25
C PHE A 131 8.89 0.25 14.84
N LYS A 132 9.27 1.39 14.23
CA LYS A 132 10.70 1.69 14.10
C LYS A 132 11.20 2.12 15.48
N GLU A 133 11.95 1.26 16.15
CA GLU A 133 12.85 1.73 17.21
C GLU A 133 13.86 2.69 16.55
N SER A 134 14.04 3.85 17.15
CA SER A 134 15.17 4.70 16.81
C SER A 134 16.43 3.96 17.26
N GLU A 135 17.22 3.45 16.32
CA GLU A 135 18.59 3.08 16.63
C GLU A 135 19.34 4.38 16.98
N ASN A 136 19.48 4.61 18.28
CA ASN A 136 20.55 5.44 18.79
C ASN A 136 21.84 4.61 18.76
N GLU A 137 22.61 4.70 17.66
CA GLU A 137 24.08 4.61 17.73
C GLU A 137 24.78 5.34 16.58
#